data_AF-A0A498IFH8-F1
#
_entry.id   AF-A0A498IFH8-F1
#
_cell.length_a   1.000
_cell.length_b   1.000
_cell.length_c   1.000
_cell.angle_alpha   90.00
_cell.angle_beta   90.00
_cell.angle_gamma   90.00
#
_symmetry.space_group_name_H-M   'P 1'
#
loop_
_entity.id
_entity.type
_entity.pdbx_description
1 polymer ?
#
loop_
_entity_poly.entity_id
_entity_poly.type
_entity_poly.pdbx_seq_one_letter_code
_entity_poly.pdbx_strand_id
1 'polypeptide(L)'
;MLARMIPSFNPNDSEYGLKLLEDLTTNAYEVQQQVLEEILSKNAQTEYLKGFLNGHHDKIDFKKKVPVVNYEDVKPYIERIANGEPSEIISAQKITELLTSSGTSGGQPKMMPSTVEDLDRKTFFYNLLVPVMNKYVDGLDQGKGMYLLFIKPEIRLYRYRVGDILMVTGFHNKAPQFRFMHRRNVVLSIDTDKTNEEDLLNAVTQAKLLLEPLGFLLIEYTSYADTSSIPGHYVLFWELKTKENNDMIELETSIMEQCCSTVEQSLDSVYRRCRRKDNSIGPLEIRIVKQGTFDALMDFSVSQGSSVNQYKTPRCIQSEEAIRILDSRVVGRFFSKSTPLWEPFRMETK
;
A
#
# COMPACT_ATOMS: atom_id res chain seq x y z
N MET A 1 15.12 -31.49 -18.11
CA MET A 1 15.20 -31.22 -16.66
C MET A 1 15.56 -29.75 -16.52
N LEU A 2 14.59 -28.87 -16.29
CA LEU A 2 14.90 -27.48 -15.96
C LEU A 2 15.60 -27.46 -14.60
N ALA A 3 16.79 -26.87 -14.53
CA ALA A 3 17.49 -26.65 -13.28
C ALA A 3 16.56 -25.92 -12.29
N ARG A 4 16.67 -26.20 -10.99
CA ARG A 4 15.95 -25.43 -9.98
C ARG A 4 16.24 -23.93 -10.23
N MET A 5 15.19 -23.12 -10.40
CA MET A 5 15.23 -21.66 -10.58
C MET A 5 16.07 -20.96 -9.50
N ILE A 6 16.21 -21.63 -8.36
CA ILE A 6 16.89 -21.16 -7.16
C ILE A 6 18.08 -22.08 -6.90
N PRO A 7 19.32 -21.56 -6.93
CA PRO A 7 20.50 -22.31 -6.52
C PRO A 7 20.37 -22.76 -5.07
N SER A 8 20.61 -24.04 -4.79
CA SER A 8 20.73 -24.50 -3.40
C SER A 8 22.08 -24.07 -2.85
N PHE A 9 22.09 -23.42 -1.69
CA PHE A 9 23.34 -23.10 -1.00
C PHE A 9 23.17 -23.19 0.52
N ASN A 10 24.30 -23.36 1.21
CA ASN A 10 24.35 -23.34 2.67
C ASN A 10 24.38 -21.87 3.14
N PRO A 11 23.36 -21.37 3.87
CA PRO A 11 23.35 -19.98 4.36
C PRO A 11 24.51 -19.66 5.31
N ASN A 12 25.13 -20.66 5.93
CA ASN A 12 26.27 -20.48 6.81
C ASN A 12 27.61 -20.38 6.04
N ASP A 13 27.62 -20.69 4.74
CA ASP A 13 28.79 -20.49 3.89
C ASP A 13 28.78 -19.06 3.36
N SER A 14 29.34 -18.14 4.16
CA SER A 14 29.31 -16.71 3.85
C SER A 14 30.12 -16.36 2.59
N GLU A 15 31.23 -17.06 2.33
CA GLU A 15 32.06 -16.83 1.14
C GLU A 15 31.29 -17.22 -0.13
N TYR A 16 30.70 -18.41 -0.15
CA TYR A 16 29.88 -18.86 -1.27
C TYR A 16 28.65 -17.97 -1.46
N GLY A 17 27.95 -17.61 -0.38
CA GLY A 17 26.76 -16.76 -0.45
C GLY A 17 27.04 -15.37 -1.03
N LEU A 18 28.16 -14.75 -0.66
CA LEU A 18 28.61 -13.48 -1.23
C LEU A 18 28.98 -13.63 -2.71
N LYS A 19 29.70 -14.70 -3.08
CA LYS A 19 30.03 -14.98 -4.49
C LYS A 19 28.77 -15.19 -5.33
N LEU A 20 27.78 -15.93 -4.80
CA LEU A 20 26.50 -16.14 -5.46
C LEU A 20 25.76 -14.81 -5.69
N LEU A 21 25.81 -13.88 -4.73
CA LEU A 21 25.21 -12.55 -4.88
C LEU A 21 25.91 -11.73 -5.99
N GLU A 22 27.25 -11.80 -6.07
CA GLU A 22 28.02 -11.18 -7.15
C GLU A 22 27.67 -11.80 -8.53
N ASP A 23 27.54 -13.12 -8.61
CA ASP A 23 27.17 -13.83 -9.83
C ASP A 23 25.76 -13.44 -10.30
N LEU A 24 24.78 -13.40 -9.38
CA LEU A 24 23.39 -13.03 -9.69
C LEU A 24 23.28 -11.58 -10.19
N THR A 25 24.01 -10.66 -9.56
CA THR A 25 23.96 -9.23 -9.92
C THR A 25 24.79 -8.92 -11.17
N THR A 26 25.83 -9.70 -11.47
CA THR A 26 26.63 -9.59 -12.70
C THR A 26 25.90 -10.14 -13.93
N ASN A 27 25.10 -11.19 -13.74
CA ASN A 27 24.35 -11.87 -14.81
C ASN A 27 22.84 -11.52 -14.78
N ALA A 28 22.49 -10.35 -14.26
CA ALA A 28 21.10 -9.97 -14.00
C ALA A 28 20.20 -10.03 -15.26
N TYR A 29 20.72 -9.68 -16.44
CA TYR A 29 19.96 -9.72 -17.69
C TYR A 29 19.63 -11.16 -18.10
N GLU A 30 20.64 -12.04 -18.07
CA GLU A 30 20.55 -13.44 -18.43
C GLU A 30 19.63 -14.19 -17.48
N VAL A 31 19.78 -13.96 -16.17
CA VAL A 31 18.90 -14.52 -15.14
C VAL A 31 17.45 -14.09 -15.36
N GLN A 32 17.18 -12.82 -15.70
CA GLN A 32 15.82 -12.35 -16.00
C GLN A 32 15.24 -13.01 -17.27
N GLN A 33 16.05 -13.33 -18.28
CA GLN A 33 15.57 -14.09 -19.45
C GLN A 33 15.14 -15.49 -19.06
N GLN A 34 15.98 -16.21 -18.31
CA GLN A 34 15.71 -17.58 -17.86
C GLN A 34 14.46 -17.66 -16.98
N VAL A 35 14.33 -16.73 -16.01
CA VAL A 35 13.15 -16.66 -15.14
C VAL A 35 11.86 -16.46 -15.95
N LEU A 36 11.87 -15.56 -16.95
CA LEU A 36 10.69 -15.34 -17.78
C LEU A 36 10.35 -16.56 -18.63
N GLU A 37 11.34 -17.15 -19.30
CA GLU A 37 11.17 -18.34 -20.14
C GLU A 37 10.59 -19.52 -19.33
N GLU A 38 11.08 -19.73 -18.11
CA GLU A 38 10.58 -20.78 -17.22
C GLU A 38 9.13 -20.50 -16.78
N ILE A 39 8.81 -19.27 -16.38
CA ILE A 39 7.44 -18.89 -16.00
C ILE A 39 6.48 -19.12 -17.18
N LEU A 40 6.85 -18.67 -18.38
CA LEU A 40 5.97 -18.80 -19.54
C LEU A 40 5.84 -20.25 -20.00
N SER A 41 6.94 -21.01 -20.05
CA SER A 41 6.90 -22.42 -20.46
C SER A 41 6.07 -23.28 -19.50
N LYS A 42 6.21 -23.09 -18.18
CA LYS A 42 5.40 -23.79 -17.17
C LYS A 42 3.92 -23.44 -17.28
N ASN A 43 3.60 -22.16 -17.51
CA ASN A 43 2.22 -21.67 -17.42
C ASN A 43 1.53 -21.47 -18.78
N ALA A 44 2.16 -21.86 -19.90
CA ALA A 44 1.66 -21.61 -21.26
C ALA A 44 0.24 -22.15 -21.51
N GLN A 45 -0.16 -23.20 -20.78
CA GLN A 45 -1.47 -23.85 -20.90
C GLN A 45 -2.50 -23.37 -19.88
N THR A 46 -2.14 -22.45 -18.98
CA THR A 46 -3.10 -21.85 -18.04
C THR A 46 -4.16 -21.06 -18.78
N GLU A 47 -5.38 -20.99 -18.25
CA GLU A 47 -6.49 -20.28 -18.90
C GLU A 47 -6.10 -18.83 -19.24
N TYR A 48 -5.49 -18.12 -18.29
CA TYR A 48 -5.06 -16.73 -18.45
C TYR A 48 -4.06 -16.57 -19.59
N LEU A 49 -2.93 -17.29 -19.59
CA LEU A 49 -1.93 -17.13 -20.63
C LEU A 49 -2.38 -17.69 -21.97
N LYS A 50 -3.17 -18.77 -21.98
CA LYS A 50 -3.71 -19.33 -23.23
C LYS A 50 -4.62 -18.33 -23.93
N GLY A 51 -5.37 -17.51 -23.18
CA GLY A 51 -6.20 -16.43 -23.72
C GLY A 51 -5.42 -15.36 -24.52
N PHE A 52 -4.12 -15.16 -24.22
CA PHE A 52 -3.29 -14.15 -24.89
C PHE A 52 -2.23 -14.75 -25.82
N LEU A 53 -1.67 -15.90 -25.45
CA LEU A 53 -0.51 -16.51 -26.10
C LEU A 53 -0.84 -17.82 -26.81
N ASN A 54 -2.00 -18.43 -26.57
CA ASN A 54 -2.43 -19.69 -27.19
C ASN A 54 -1.35 -20.80 -27.15
N GLY A 55 -0.67 -20.95 -26.01
CA GLY A 55 0.39 -21.95 -25.81
C GLY A 55 1.81 -21.52 -26.23
N HIS A 56 1.96 -20.38 -26.91
CA HIS A 56 3.27 -19.76 -27.14
C HIS A 56 3.85 -19.22 -25.82
N HIS A 57 5.19 -19.19 -25.71
CA HIS A 57 5.88 -18.80 -24.49
C HIS A 57 7.13 -17.95 -24.74
N ASP A 58 7.24 -17.34 -25.94
CA ASP A 58 8.36 -16.46 -26.22
C ASP A 58 8.14 -15.05 -25.65
N LYS A 59 9.26 -14.39 -25.33
CA LYS A 59 9.29 -13.05 -24.74
C LYS A 59 8.67 -11.98 -25.63
N ILE A 60 8.75 -12.11 -26.96
CA ILE A 60 8.28 -11.09 -27.89
C ILE A 60 6.75 -11.06 -27.86
N ASP A 61 6.12 -12.23 -27.99
CA ASP A 61 4.68 -12.36 -27.90
C ASP A 61 4.17 -12.01 -26.49
N PHE A 62 4.87 -12.40 -25.43
CA PHE A 62 4.53 -11.96 -24.07
C PHE A 62 4.44 -10.43 -23.95
N LYS A 63 5.43 -9.71 -24.49
CA LYS A 63 5.44 -8.24 -24.46
C LYS A 63 4.38 -7.60 -25.36
N LYS A 64 4.01 -8.25 -26.48
CA LYS A 64 3.05 -7.70 -27.44
C LYS A 64 1.60 -8.01 -27.09
N LYS A 65 1.31 -9.22 -26.58
CA LYS A 65 -0.04 -9.78 -26.48
C LYS A 65 -0.60 -9.79 -25.05
N VAL A 66 0.24 -9.99 -24.03
CA VAL A 66 -0.24 -9.99 -22.63
C VAL A 66 -0.34 -8.54 -22.15
N PRO A 67 -1.48 -8.04 -21.67
CA PRO A 67 -1.64 -6.65 -21.24
C PRO A 67 -0.93 -6.35 -19.92
N VAL A 68 -0.64 -5.07 -19.66
CA VAL A 68 -0.29 -4.60 -18.31
C VAL A 68 -1.59 -4.39 -17.54
N VAL A 69 -1.70 -5.00 -16.36
CA VAL A 69 -2.97 -5.09 -15.61
C VAL A 69 -2.86 -4.54 -14.19
N ASN A 70 -3.99 -4.13 -13.62
CA ASN A 70 -4.18 -3.82 -12.21
C ASN A 70 -4.90 -4.98 -11.50
N TYR A 71 -5.23 -4.82 -10.22
CA TYR A 71 -5.91 -5.86 -9.43
C TYR A 71 -7.32 -6.16 -9.93
N GLU A 72 -8.10 -5.15 -10.31
CA GLU A 72 -9.48 -5.37 -10.78
C GLU A 72 -9.54 -6.26 -12.03
N ASP A 73 -8.54 -6.18 -12.91
CA ASP A 73 -8.50 -6.97 -14.14
C ASP A 73 -8.25 -8.47 -13.87
N VAL A 74 -7.58 -8.79 -12.77
CA VAL A 74 -7.23 -10.18 -12.39
C VAL A 74 -8.11 -10.74 -11.27
N LYS A 75 -8.81 -9.87 -10.54
CA LYS A 75 -9.69 -10.23 -9.41
C LYS A 75 -10.69 -11.33 -9.76
N PRO A 76 -11.37 -11.33 -10.93
CA PRO A 76 -12.29 -12.42 -11.28
C PRO A 76 -11.64 -13.81 -11.29
N TYR A 77 -10.40 -13.93 -11.76
CA TYR A 77 -9.67 -15.20 -11.77
C TYR A 77 -9.29 -15.65 -10.35
N ILE A 78 -8.89 -14.69 -9.51
CA ILE A 78 -8.53 -14.96 -8.11
C ILE A 78 -9.75 -15.41 -7.31
N GLU A 79 -10.90 -14.76 -7.51
CA GLU A 79 -12.16 -15.12 -6.85
C GLU A 79 -12.65 -16.51 -7.26
N ARG A 80 -12.50 -16.90 -8.53
CA ARG A 80 -12.81 -18.25 -9.01
C ARG A 80 -11.99 -19.32 -8.28
N ILE A 81 -10.67 -19.12 -8.20
CA ILE A 81 -9.75 -20.03 -7.48
C ILE A 81 -10.13 -20.09 -6.01
N ALA A 82 -10.45 -18.95 -5.42
CA ALA A 82 -10.82 -18.89 -4.01
C ALA A 82 -12.15 -19.59 -3.70
N ASN A 83 -13.05 -19.64 -4.68
CA ASN A 83 -14.30 -20.42 -4.62
C ASN A 83 -14.12 -21.90 -4.99
N GLY A 84 -12.87 -22.38 -5.12
CA GLY A 84 -12.55 -23.79 -5.29
C GLY A 84 -12.29 -24.23 -6.74
N GLU A 85 -12.29 -23.30 -7.70
CA GLU A 85 -11.84 -23.66 -9.06
C GLU A 85 -10.32 -23.97 -9.10
N PRO A 86 -9.86 -24.76 -10.07
CA PRO A 86 -8.47 -25.19 -10.16
C PRO A 86 -7.47 -24.03 -10.34
N SER A 87 -6.23 -24.23 -9.91
CA SER A 87 -5.18 -23.20 -9.98
C SER A 87 -4.77 -22.87 -11.42
N GLU A 88 -4.98 -23.81 -12.34
CA GLU A 88 -4.68 -23.78 -13.77
C GLU A 88 -5.35 -22.60 -14.50
N ILE A 89 -6.28 -21.91 -13.84
CA ILE A 89 -6.78 -20.62 -14.29
C ILE A 89 -5.62 -19.62 -14.49
N ILE A 90 -4.69 -19.52 -13.54
CA ILE A 90 -3.56 -18.56 -13.60
C ILE A 90 -2.19 -19.22 -13.43
N SER A 91 -2.10 -20.41 -12.86
CA SER A 91 -0.85 -21.08 -12.49
C SER A 91 -0.94 -22.57 -12.73
N ALA A 92 0.04 -23.15 -13.43
CA ALA A 92 0.17 -24.60 -13.58
C ALA A 92 0.56 -25.31 -12.27
N GLN A 93 1.04 -24.55 -11.28
CA GLN A 93 1.26 -25.04 -9.93
C GLN A 93 0.04 -24.79 -9.06
N LYS A 94 -0.21 -25.74 -8.16
CA LYS A 94 -1.26 -25.62 -7.15
C LYS A 94 -1.02 -24.39 -6.28
N ILE A 95 -2.01 -23.50 -6.25
CA ILE A 95 -2.09 -22.39 -5.31
C ILE A 95 -2.47 -22.99 -3.96
N THR A 96 -1.63 -22.75 -2.97
CA THR A 96 -1.77 -23.32 -1.62
C THR A 96 -2.40 -22.33 -0.65
N GLU A 97 -2.27 -21.03 -0.92
CA GLU A 97 -2.76 -19.97 -0.03
C GLU A 97 -3.09 -18.69 -0.82
N LEU A 98 -3.97 -17.87 -0.24
CA LEU A 98 -4.26 -16.52 -0.71
C LEU A 98 -3.79 -15.52 0.35
N LEU A 99 -2.66 -14.89 0.09
CA LEU A 99 -2.05 -13.93 1.01
C LEU A 99 -2.77 -12.58 0.90
N THR A 100 -3.18 -12.00 2.02
CA THR A 100 -3.81 -10.68 2.02
C THR A 100 -2.76 -9.57 2.01
N SER A 101 -2.88 -8.65 1.05
CA SER A 101 -2.02 -7.48 0.93
C SER A 101 -2.57 -6.32 1.76
N SER A 102 -1.70 -5.43 2.24
CA SER A 102 -2.12 -4.17 2.85
C SER A 102 -2.78 -3.18 1.90
N GLY A 103 -2.57 -3.33 0.58
CA GLY A 103 -3.32 -2.55 -0.40
C GLY A 103 -4.73 -3.11 -0.55
N THR A 104 -5.71 -2.22 -0.63
CA THR A 104 -7.13 -2.56 -0.74
C THR A 104 -7.68 -2.31 -2.16
N SER A 105 -8.80 -2.97 -2.47
CA SER A 105 -9.61 -2.88 -3.68
C SER A 105 -11.07 -2.93 -3.23
N GLY A 106 -11.84 -1.86 -3.51
CA GLY A 106 -13.20 -1.73 -2.98
C GLY A 106 -13.27 -1.81 -1.44
N GLY A 107 -12.28 -1.26 -0.74
CA GLY A 107 -12.18 -1.29 0.73
C GLY A 107 -11.74 -2.63 1.34
N GLN A 108 -11.57 -3.69 0.55
CA GLN A 108 -11.15 -5.01 1.02
C GLN A 108 -9.69 -5.31 0.68
N PRO A 109 -8.96 -6.09 1.50
CA PRO A 109 -7.57 -6.42 1.24
C PRO A 109 -7.45 -7.23 -0.05
N LYS A 110 -6.48 -6.89 -0.90
CA LYS A 110 -6.22 -7.67 -2.11
C LYS A 110 -5.70 -9.06 -1.75
N MET A 111 -6.19 -10.08 -2.44
CA MET A 111 -5.80 -11.47 -2.26
C MET A 111 -4.76 -11.84 -3.30
N MET A 112 -3.62 -12.34 -2.84
CA MET A 112 -2.48 -12.65 -3.69
C MET A 112 -2.24 -14.17 -3.66
N PRO A 113 -2.50 -14.87 -4.78
CA PRO A 113 -2.20 -16.27 -4.91
C PRO A 113 -0.72 -16.57 -4.67
N SER A 114 -0.44 -17.63 -3.91
CA SER A 114 0.90 -18.06 -3.57
C SER A 114 1.00 -19.59 -3.68
N THR A 115 2.15 -20.06 -4.15
CA THR A 115 2.50 -21.46 -4.35
C THR A 115 3.61 -21.89 -3.39
N VAL A 116 3.86 -23.19 -3.27
CA VAL A 116 4.99 -23.70 -2.46
C VAL A 116 6.34 -23.22 -3.02
N GLU A 117 6.49 -23.11 -4.35
CA GLU A 117 7.72 -22.58 -4.95
C GLU A 117 7.97 -21.12 -4.56
N ASP A 118 6.91 -20.33 -4.32
CA ASP A 118 7.06 -18.95 -3.86
C ASP A 118 7.61 -18.90 -2.43
N LEU A 119 7.24 -19.87 -1.57
CA LEU A 119 7.78 -19.97 -0.22
C LEU A 119 9.26 -20.37 -0.23
N ASP A 120 9.65 -21.34 -1.08
CA ASP A 120 11.05 -21.74 -1.26
C ASP A 120 11.90 -20.56 -1.76
N ARG A 121 11.36 -19.76 -2.69
CA ARG A 121 12.02 -18.56 -3.21
C ARG A 121 12.26 -17.51 -2.14
N LYS A 122 11.25 -17.23 -1.31
CA LYS A 122 11.39 -16.30 -0.18
C LYS A 122 12.47 -16.77 0.78
N THR A 123 12.47 -18.07 1.11
CA THR A 123 13.48 -18.67 1.98
C THR A 123 14.88 -18.49 1.42
N PHE A 124 15.06 -18.67 0.11
CA PHE A 124 16.35 -18.43 -0.55
C PHE A 124 16.83 -16.98 -0.43
N PHE A 125 15.96 -15.99 -0.68
CA PHE A 125 16.35 -14.59 -0.54
C PHE A 125 16.66 -14.21 0.91
N TYR A 126 15.91 -14.75 1.88
CA TYR A 126 16.22 -14.58 3.30
C TYR A 126 17.57 -15.19 3.67
N ASN A 127 17.88 -16.37 3.15
CA ASN A 127 19.18 -17.01 3.34
C ASN A 127 20.33 -16.18 2.73
N LEU A 128 20.11 -15.49 1.61
CA LEU A 128 21.12 -14.60 1.01
C LEU A 128 21.40 -13.35 1.85
N LEU A 129 20.48 -12.93 2.72
CA LEU A 129 20.72 -11.82 3.65
C LEU A 129 21.77 -12.20 4.71
N VAL A 130 21.82 -13.46 5.13
CA VAL A 130 22.71 -13.91 6.22
C VAL A 130 24.20 -13.66 5.92
N PRO A 131 24.75 -14.08 4.76
CA PRO A 131 26.13 -13.74 4.38
C PRO A 131 26.43 -12.23 4.38
N VAL A 132 25.46 -11.42 3.95
CA VAL A 132 25.60 -9.95 3.94
C VAL A 132 25.62 -9.42 5.36
N MET A 133 24.73 -9.88 6.23
CA MET A 133 24.69 -9.46 7.63
C MET A 133 25.96 -9.84 8.37
N ASN A 134 26.46 -11.07 8.21
CA ASN A 134 27.71 -11.53 8.81
C ASN A 134 28.92 -10.70 8.38
N LYS A 135 28.91 -10.15 7.15
CA LYS A 135 29.99 -9.27 6.66
C LYS A 135 30.04 -7.92 7.38
N TYR A 136 28.91 -7.42 7.86
CA TYR A 136 28.79 -6.06 8.44
C TYR A 136 28.51 -6.06 9.95
N VAL A 137 28.20 -7.21 10.55
CA VAL A 137 27.88 -7.35 11.97
C VAL A 137 28.77 -8.44 12.55
N ASP A 138 29.83 -8.01 13.25
CA ASP A 138 30.80 -8.92 13.86
C ASP A 138 30.14 -9.83 14.90
N GLY A 139 30.43 -11.13 14.82
CA GLY A 139 29.95 -12.13 15.77
C GLY A 139 28.48 -12.53 15.63
N LEU A 140 27.78 -12.09 14.57
CA LEU A 140 26.39 -12.49 14.32
C LEU A 140 26.24 -14.01 14.03
N ASP A 141 27.29 -14.60 13.47
CA ASP A 141 27.43 -16.04 13.22
C ASP A 141 27.86 -16.84 14.45
N GLN A 142 28.21 -16.16 15.55
CA GLN A 142 28.63 -16.78 16.80
C GLN A 142 27.42 -17.03 17.72
N GLY A 143 27.15 -18.29 18.03
CA GLY A 143 26.10 -18.68 18.97
C GLY A 143 24.79 -19.13 18.30
N LYS A 144 23.65 -18.86 18.95
CA LYS A 144 22.31 -19.23 18.45
C LYS A 144 21.48 -17.96 18.25
N GLY A 145 21.03 -17.73 17.03
CA GLY A 145 20.11 -16.63 16.68
C GLY A 145 18.70 -17.14 16.37
N MET A 146 17.68 -16.37 16.75
CA MET A 146 16.30 -16.56 16.30
C MET A 146 15.98 -15.53 15.23
N TYR A 147 15.64 -15.99 14.02
CA TYR A 147 15.29 -15.13 12.90
C TYR A 147 13.77 -15.13 12.71
N LEU A 148 13.15 -13.96 12.89
CA LEU A 148 11.73 -13.76 12.62
C LEU A 148 11.55 -13.29 11.18
N LEU A 149 11.22 -14.23 10.30
CA LEU A 149 11.02 -13.96 8.87
C LEU A 149 9.54 -13.66 8.62
N PHE A 150 9.24 -12.40 8.30
CA PHE A 150 7.87 -12.00 7.95
C PHE A 150 7.61 -12.28 6.47
N ILE A 151 6.70 -13.21 6.17
CA ILE A 151 6.33 -13.54 4.79
C ILE A 151 5.54 -12.37 4.20
N LYS A 152 6.09 -11.72 3.16
CA LYS A 152 5.33 -10.75 2.35
C LYS A 152 4.64 -11.48 1.19
N PRO A 153 3.46 -11.00 0.75
CA PRO A 153 2.86 -11.48 -0.50
C PRO A 153 3.81 -11.20 -1.66
N GLU A 154 4.19 -12.24 -2.39
CA GLU A 154 4.90 -12.07 -3.66
C GLU A 154 3.89 -12.26 -4.79
N ILE A 155 3.92 -11.34 -5.73
CA ILE A 155 2.93 -11.27 -6.79
C ILE A 155 3.52 -11.95 -8.03
N ARG A 156 3.09 -13.18 -8.31
CA ARG A 156 3.36 -13.85 -9.60
C ARG A 156 2.17 -13.72 -10.54
N LEU A 157 1.76 -12.48 -10.77
CA LEU A 157 0.76 -12.14 -11.79
C LEU A 157 1.46 -11.60 -13.03
N TYR A 158 0.92 -11.93 -14.20
CA TYR A 158 1.52 -11.55 -15.46
C TYR A 158 1.37 -10.05 -15.71
N ARG A 159 2.51 -9.34 -15.80
CA ARG A 159 2.58 -7.88 -16.06
C ARG A 159 1.70 -7.03 -15.13
N TYR A 160 1.54 -7.49 -13.89
CA TYR A 160 0.76 -6.79 -12.88
C TYR A 160 1.45 -5.53 -12.35
N ARG A 161 0.68 -4.46 -12.18
CA ARG A 161 1.13 -3.21 -11.57
C ARG A 161 1.11 -3.30 -10.05
N VAL A 162 2.29 -3.37 -9.44
CA VAL A 162 2.47 -3.32 -7.98
C VAL A 162 1.98 -1.99 -7.39
N GLY A 163 2.21 -0.90 -8.12
CA GLY A 163 1.84 0.46 -7.72
C GLY A 163 2.95 1.22 -6.98
N ASP A 164 4.10 0.60 -6.71
CA ASP A 164 5.24 1.28 -6.09
C ASP A 164 6.01 2.10 -7.12
N ILE A 165 6.42 3.33 -6.75
CA ILE A 165 7.24 4.23 -7.56
C ILE A 165 8.66 4.19 -7.01
N LEU A 166 9.60 3.82 -7.89
CA LEU A 166 11.00 3.62 -7.54
C LEU A 166 11.88 4.54 -8.40
N MET A 167 12.90 5.12 -7.78
CA MET A 167 13.92 5.90 -8.46
C MET A 167 15.21 5.08 -8.54
N VAL A 168 15.78 4.94 -9.74
CA VAL A 168 17.11 4.33 -9.92
C VAL A 168 18.15 5.27 -9.30
N THR A 169 18.94 4.74 -8.38
CA THR A 169 19.98 5.50 -7.66
C THR A 169 21.40 5.06 -8.01
N GLY A 170 21.55 3.90 -8.61
CA GLY A 170 22.83 3.31 -8.97
C GLY A 170 22.66 1.90 -9.49
N PHE A 171 23.78 1.22 -9.67
CA PHE A 171 23.85 -0.17 -10.07
C PHE A 171 24.90 -0.88 -9.21
N HIS A 172 24.57 -2.09 -8.75
CA HIS A 172 25.57 -3.05 -8.26
C HIS A 172 25.78 -4.07 -9.37
N ASN A 173 26.98 -4.10 -9.95
CA ASN A 173 27.23 -4.81 -11.21
C ASN A 173 26.22 -4.40 -12.29
N LYS A 174 25.45 -5.35 -12.84
CA LYS A 174 24.39 -5.07 -13.84
C LYS A 174 22.99 -4.93 -13.21
N ALA A 175 22.85 -5.13 -11.89
CA ALA A 175 21.58 -5.04 -11.20
C ALA A 175 21.30 -3.59 -10.74
N PRO A 176 20.15 -2.98 -11.11
CA PRO A 176 19.80 -1.63 -10.67
C PRO A 176 19.47 -1.58 -9.17
N GLN A 177 19.88 -0.50 -8.51
CA GLN A 177 19.54 -0.18 -7.12
C GLN A 177 18.47 0.91 -7.09
N PHE A 178 17.42 0.66 -6.31
CA PHE A 178 16.24 1.53 -6.26
C PHE A 178 16.08 2.19 -4.90
N ARG A 179 15.80 3.49 -4.90
CA ARG A 179 15.20 4.20 -3.77
C ARG A 179 13.69 4.15 -3.91
N PHE A 180 13.02 3.66 -2.87
CA PHE A 180 11.57 3.75 -2.79
C PHE A 180 11.17 5.21 -2.62
N MET A 181 10.28 5.70 -3.48
CA MET A 181 9.79 7.08 -3.42
C MET A 181 8.46 7.11 -2.66
N HIS A 182 7.45 6.45 -3.22
CA HIS A 182 6.13 6.33 -2.61
C HIS A 182 5.33 5.24 -3.32
N ARG A 183 4.18 4.89 -2.76
CA ARG A 183 3.18 4.08 -3.47
C ARG A 183 2.20 5.00 -4.18
N ARG A 184 1.90 4.69 -5.44
CA ARG A 184 0.94 5.44 -6.25
C ARG A 184 -0.44 5.41 -5.57
N ASN A 185 -1.10 6.56 -5.57
CA ASN A 185 -2.43 6.80 -5.01
C ASN A 185 -2.55 6.64 -3.49
N VAL A 186 -1.47 6.52 -2.70
CA VAL A 186 -1.59 6.53 -1.23
C VAL A 186 -1.40 7.96 -0.73
N VAL A 187 -2.36 8.47 0.05
CA VAL A 187 -2.31 9.82 0.65
C VAL A 187 -2.03 9.78 2.15
N LEU A 188 -2.53 8.78 2.88
CA LEU A 188 -2.29 8.63 4.32
C LEU A 188 -1.87 7.19 4.65
N SER A 189 -0.96 7.05 5.61
CA SER A 189 -0.45 5.79 6.13
C SER A 189 0.23 6.03 7.47
N ILE A 190 -0.12 5.26 8.51
CA ILE A 190 0.55 5.29 9.83
C ILE A 190 1.33 4.01 10.08
N ASP A 191 0.73 2.86 9.78
CA ASP A 191 1.31 1.53 9.94
C ASP A 191 1.15 0.75 8.62
N THR A 192 0.31 -0.29 8.59
CA THR A 192 0.08 -1.09 7.40
C THR A 192 -1.08 -0.59 6.55
N ASP A 193 -1.84 0.40 7.04
CA ASP A 193 -2.93 1.08 6.35
C ASP A 193 -2.44 1.92 5.17
N LYS A 194 -3.25 2.00 4.13
CA LYS A 194 -2.94 2.72 2.88
C LYS A 194 -4.20 3.40 2.35
N THR A 195 -4.58 4.52 2.94
CA THR A 195 -5.73 5.29 2.46
C THR A 195 -5.35 6.10 1.22
N ASN A 196 -6.18 5.99 0.18
CA ASN A 196 -6.06 6.78 -1.05
C ASN A 196 -6.98 8.01 -1.04
N GLU A 197 -6.82 8.90 -2.02
CA GLU A 197 -7.57 10.16 -2.09
C GLU A 197 -9.09 9.93 -2.25
N GLU A 198 -9.48 8.90 -3.01
CA GLU A 198 -10.88 8.57 -3.27
C GLU A 198 -11.57 8.02 -2.02
N ASP A 199 -10.94 7.09 -1.32
CA ASP A 199 -11.43 6.54 -0.04
C ASP A 199 -11.56 7.65 1.01
N LEU A 200 -10.58 8.56 1.09
CA LEU A 200 -10.64 9.70 1.99
C LEU A 200 -11.78 10.66 1.61
N LEU A 201 -11.94 10.98 0.32
CA LEU A 201 -13.04 11.82 -0.17
C LEU A 201 -14.40 11.20 0.14
N ASN A 202 -14.55 9.89 -0.08
CA ASN A 202 -15.77 9.16 0.23
C ASN A 202 -16.06 9.20 1.74
N ALA A 203 -15.06 8.98 2.59
CA ALA A 203 -15.20 9.03 4.04
C ALA A 203 -15.59 10.43 4.55
N VAL A 204 -14.95 11.49 4.04
CA VAL A 204 -15.32 12.88 4.34
C VAL A 204 -16.72 13.21 3.82
N THR A 205 -17.10 12.68 2.66
CA THR A 205 -18.45 12.85 2.08
C THR A 205 -19.52 12.19 2.95
N GLN A 206 -19.26 11.03 3.56
CA GLN A 206 -20.20 10.43 4.51
C GLN A 206 -20.32 11.24 5.80
N ALA A 207 -19.21 11.74 6.34
CA ALA A 207 -19.20 12.49 7.58
C ALA A 207 -19.85 13.88 7.44
N LYS A 208 -19.64 14.59 6.32
CA LYS A 208 -20.24 15.92 6.11
C LYS A 208 -21.77 15.90 6.03
N LEU A 209 -22.40 14.76 5.69
CA LEU A 209 -23.87 14.62 5.67
C LEU A 209 -24.49 14.84 7.05
N LEU A 210 -23.73 14.64 8.14
CA LEU A 210 -24.18 14.95 9.49
C LEU A 210 -24.27 16.46 9.76
N LEU A 211 -23.52 17.25 9.00
CA LEU A 211 -23.43 18.71 9.14
C LEU A 211 -24.48 19.45 8.31
N GLU A 212 -24.90 18.88 7.18
CA GLU A 212 -25.83 19.53 6.23
C GLU A 212 -27.19 19.92 6.85
N PRO A 213 -27.86 19.07 7.65
CA PRO A 213 -29.14 19.40 8.30
C PRO A 213 -29.03 20.53 9.33
N LEU A 214 -27.82 20.73 9.88
CA LEU A 214 -27.51 21.76 10.86
C LEU A 214 -27.15 23.10 10.20
N GLY A 215 -27.18 23.17 8.87
CA GLY A 215 -26.87 24.38 8.13
C GLY A 215 -25.38 24.68 7.97
N PHE A 216 -24.49 23.71 8.27
CA PHE A 216 -23.06 23.84 8.02
C PHE A 216 -22.69 23.26 6.64
N LEU A 217 -21.73 23.91 5.98
CA LEU A 217 -21.14 23.47 4.73
C LEU A 217 -19.63 23.30 4.93
N LEU A 218 -19.11 22.12 4.58
CA LEU A 218 -17.67 21.91 4.46
C LEU A 218 -17.19 22.57 3.17
N ILE A 219 -16.45 23.67 3.31
CA ILE A 219 -15.90 24.44 2.19
C ILE A 219 -14.70 23.71 1.59
N GLU A 220 -13.76 23.34 2.45
CA GLU A 220 -12.54 22.68 2.01
C GLU A 220 -11.97 21.81 3.13
N TYR A 221 -11.18 20.80 2.75
CA TYR A 221 -10.48 19.97 3.71
C TYR A 221 -9.11 19.51 3.19
N THR A 222 -8.21 19.23 4.11
CA THR A 222 -6.96 18.51 3.86
C THR A 222 -6.65 17.57 5.03
N SER A 223 -5.56 16.82 4.93
CA SER A 223 -5.19 15.83 5.94
C SER A 223 -3.68 15.74 6.13
N TYR A 224 -3.24 15.11 7.21
CA TYR A 224 -1.89 14.57 7.33
C TYR A 224 -1.89 13.38 8.30
N ALA A 225 -0.79 12.61 8.26
CA ALA A 225 -0.55 11.50 9.17
C ALA A 225 0.32 12.00 10.34
N ASP A 226 -0.26 12.09 11.54
CA ASP A 226 0.45 12.54 12.73
C ASP A 226 1.18 11.37 13.40
N THR A 227 2.51 11.41 13.33
CA THR A 227 3.40 10.43 13.96
C THR A 227 4.10 10.97 15.20
N SER A 228 3.66 12.11 15.73
CA SER A 228 4.20 12.68 16.98
C SER A 228 3.71 11.92 18.22
N SER A 229 2.54 11.29 18.14
CA SER A 229 2.00 10.39 19.16
C SER A 229 2.29 8.92 18.83
N ILE A 230 2.28 8.06 19.86
CA ILE A 230 2.34 6.60 19.70
C ILE A 230 1.12 5.97 20.38
N PRO A 231 0.20 5.31 19.65
CA PRO A 231 0.21 5.18 18.19
C PRO A 231 -0.02 6.53 17.48
N GLY A 232 0.48 6.65 16.25
CA GLY A 232 0.18 7.77 15.37
C GLY A 232 -1.28 7.73 14.90
N HIS A 233 -1.80 8.80 14.32
CA HIS A 233 -3.20 8.89 13.89
C HIS A 233 -3.41 9.83 12.70
N TYR A 234 -4.58 9.74 12.08
CA TYR A 234 -4.95 10.66 10.99
C TYR A 234 -5.51 11.95 11.55
N VAL A 235 -5.11 13.08 10.95
CA VAL A 235 -5.64 14.40 11.27
C VAL A 235 -6.26 14.99 10.00
N LEU A 236 -7.51 15.45 10.10
CA LEU A 236 -8.21 16.16 9.04
C LEU A 236 -8.46 17.62 9.43
N PHE A 237 -8.05 18.56 8.58
CA PHE A 237 -8.39 19.97 8.75
C PHE A 237 -9.64 20.30 7.95
N TRP A 238 -10.68 20.84 8.60
CA TRP A 238 -11.96 21.16 7.99
C TRP A 238 -12.26 22.66 8.12
N GLU A 239 -12.47 23.33 7.00
CA GLU A 239 -12.98 24.72 6.98
C GLU A 239 -14.49 24.69 6.73
N LEU A 240 -15.25 25.15 7.73
CA LEU A 240 -16.71 25.14 7.70
C LEU A 240 -17.27 26.54 7.49
N LYS A 241 -18.44 26.61 6.86
CA LYS A 241 -19.23 27.83 6.71
C LYS A 241 -20.68 27.58 7.13
N THR A 242 -21.26 28.52 7.86
CA THR A 242 -22.68 28.52 8.21
C THR A 242 -23.52 29.11 7.08
N LYS A 243 -24.74 28.59 6.87
CA LYS A 243 -25.70 29.18 5.92
C LYS A 243 -26.30 30.50 6.43
N GLU A 244 -26.31 30.72 7.74
CA GLU A 244 -26.75 31.95 8.40
C GLU A 244 -25.52 32.72 8.90
N ASN A 245 -25.49 34.05 8.72
CA ASN A 245 -24.37 34.96 9.09
C ASN A 245 -24.20 35.12 10.62
N ASN A 246 -24.22 34.04 11.39
CA ASN A 246 -23.79 34.04 12.78
C ASN A 246 -22.30 33.65 12.84
N ASP A 247 -21.46 34.58 13.26
CA ASP A 247 -20.01 34.44 13.33
C ASP A 247 -19.52 33.46 14.42
N MET A 248 -20.43 32.90 15.24
CA MET A 248 -20.10 31.87 16.22
C MET A 248 -20.58 30.49 15.78
N ILE A 249 -19.61 29.67 15.35
CA ILE A 249 -19.78 28.23 15.17
C ILE A 249 -19.83 27.59 16.56
N GLU A 250 -21.02 27.52 17.17
CA GLU A 250 -21.23 26.69 18.36
C GLU A 250 -21.62 25.27 17.89
N LEU A 251 -20.62 24.56 17.34
CA LEU A 251 -20.80 23.17 16.92
C LEU A 251 -20.78 22.28 18.16
N GLU A 252 -21.84 21.51 18.35
CA GLU A 252 -21.90 20.56 19.46
C GLU A 252 -20.76 19.54 19.32
N THR A 253 -19.94 19.41 20.37
CA THR A 253 -18.78 18.50 20.41
C THR A 253 -19.17 17.08 20.02
N SER A 254 -20.36 16.61 20.43
CA SER A 254 -20.88 15.27 20.13
C SER A 254 -21.01 15.01 18.63
N ILE A 255 -21.44 16.01 17.85
CA ILE A 255 -21.64 15.90 16.40
C ILE A 255 -20.29 15.81 15.69
N MET A 256 -19.29 16.59 16.12
CA MET A 256 -17.95 16.52 15.56
C MET A 256 -17.24 15.20 15.89
N GLU A 257 -17.42 14.69 17.10
CA GLU A 257 -16.94 13.35 17.47
C GLU A 257 -17.62 12.26 16.63
N GLN A 258 -18.92 12.41 16.34
CA GLN A 258 -19.64 11.52 15.43
C GLN A 258 -19.13 11.64 13.99
N CYS A 259 -18.78 12.83 13.52
CA CYS A 259 -18.12 13.02 12.22
C CYS A 259 -16.80 12.25 12.17
N CYS A 260 -15.96 12.35 13.23
CA CYS A 260 -14.71 11.60 13.32
C CYS A 260 -14.98 10.08 13.20
N SER A 261 -15.93 9.57 13.98
CA SER A 261 -16.32 8.15 13.94
C SER A 261 -16.87 7.71 12.58
N THR A 262 -17.68 8.54 11.91
CA THR A 262 -18.19 8.24 10.57
C THR A 262 -17.06 8.17 9.55
N VAL A 263 -16.07 9.07 9.61
CA VAL A 263 -14.87 8.95 8.77
C VAL A 263 -14.18 7.62 9.02
N GLU A 264 -13.86 7.27 10.27
CA GLU A 264 -13.20 6.00 10.61
C GLU A 264 -13.97 4.78 10.10
N GLN A 265 -15.31 4.83 10.19
CA GLN A 265 -16.18 3.74 9.76
C GLN A 265 -16.23 3.56 8.23
N SER A 266 -16.03 4.65 7.48
CA SER A 266 -15.98 4.65 6.01
C SER A 266 -14.61 4.34 5.43
N LEU A 267 -13.53 4.37 6.23
CA LEU A 267 -12.20 3.97 5.79
C LEU A 267 -12.09 2.44 5.59
N ASP A 268 -11.05 2.03 4.88
CA ASP A 268 -10.89 0.64 4.45
C ASP A 268 -10.75 -0.36 5.61
N SER A 269 -10.88 -1.64 5.27
CA SER A 269 -10.78 -2.72 6.27
C SER A 269 -9.41 -2.78 6.97
N VAL A 270 -8.33 -2.29 6.34
CA VAL A 270 -6.99 -2.31 6.95
C VAL A 270 -6.88 -1.21 8.00
N TYR A 271 -7.30 0.01 7.71
CA TYR A 271 -7.39 1.10 8.69
C TYR A 271 -8.23 0.68 9.90
N ARG A 272 -9.42 0.11 9.65
CA ARG A 272 -10.33 -0.33 10.73
C ARG A 272 -9.73 -1.48 11.54
N ARG A 273 -8.97 -2.39 10.93
CA ARG A 273 -8.21 -3.42 11.66
C ARG A 273 -7.15 -2.80 12.57
N CYS A 274 -6.37 -1.87 12.04
CA CYS A 274 -5.31 -1.20 12.77
C CYS A 274 -5.86 -0.41 13.97
N ARG A 275 -7.04 0.21 13.82
CA ARG A 275 -7.76 0.90 14.91
C ARG A 275 -8.35 -0.03 15.97
N ARG A 276 -8.94 -1.17 15.56
CA ARG A 276 -9.75 -2.01 16.46
C ARG A 276 -9.01 -3.22 17.03
N LYS A 277 -8.12 -3.83 16.26
CA LYS A 277 -7.46 -5.10 16.61
C LYS A 277 -5.98 -4.90 16.91
N ASP A 278 -5.25 -4.25 16.01
CA ASP A 278 -3.80 -4.16 16.10
C ASP A 278 -3.38 -3.05 17.10
N ASN A 279 -4.26 -2.08 17.37
CA ASN A 279 -4.01 -0.87 18.16
C ASN A 279 -2.80 -0.06 17.67
N SER A 280 -2.48 -0.17 16.37
CA SER A 280 -1.35 0.51 15.74
C SER A 280 -1.69 1.91 15.21
N ILE A 281 -2.97 2.28 15.20
CA ILE A 281 -3.46 3.63 14.84
C ILE A 281 -4.32 4.19 15.97
N GLY A 282 -4.04 5.43 16.37
CA GLY A 282 -4.82 6.19 17.35
C GLY A 282 -6.13 6.73 16.78
N PRO A 283 -7.01 7.32 17.61
CA PRO A 283 -8.28 7.88 17.15
C PRO A 283 -8.08 8.99 16.12
N LEU A 284 -8.84 8.94 15.01
CA LEU A 284 -8.86 10.02 14.02
C LEU A 284 -9.25 11.35 14.67
N GLU A 285 -8.53 12.40 14.30
CA GLU A 285 -8.75 13.77 14.74
C GLU A 285 -9.34 14.61 13.59
N ILE A 286 -10.39 15.38 13.88
CA ILE A 286 -10.84 16.49 13.04
C ILE A 286 -10.50 17.81 13.73
N ARG A 287 -9.74 18.66 13.05
CA ARG A 287 -9.40 20.02 13.44
C ARG A 287 -10.22 21.01 12.63
N ILE A 288 -11.12 21.74 13.27
CA ILE A 288 -11.86 22.82 12.62
C ILE A 288 -10.95 24.05 12.54
N VAL A 289 -10.85 24.65 11.36
CA VAL A 289 -10.05 25.87 11.13
C VAL A 289 -10.93 27.08 10.83
N LYS A 290 -10.40 28.28 11.07
CA LYS A 290 -11.09 29.55 10.75
C LYS A 290 -11.37 29.67 9.25
N GLN A 291 -12.40 30.42 8.89
CA GLN A 291 -12.65 30.77 7.50
C GLN A 291 -11.47 31.56 6.90
N GLY A 292 -11.12 31.28 5.64
CA GLY A 292 -9.95 31.86 4.96
C GLY A 292 -8.63 31.16 5.29
N THR A 293 -8.67 30.02 5.99
CA THR A 293 -7.46 29.24 6.29
C THR A 293 -6.90 28.60 5.03
N PHE A 294 -7.76 28.06 4.17
CA PHE A 294 -7.32 27.47 2.91
C PHE A 294 -6.85 28.52 1.87
N ASP A 295 -7.33 29.77 1.96
CA ASP A 295 -6.78 30.88 1.20
C ASP A 295 -5.34 31.18 1.62
N ALA A 296 -5.07 31.22 2.93
CA ALA A 296 -3.70 31.40 3.44
C ALA A 296 -2.77 30.24 3.07
N LEU A 297 -3.30 29.00 2.99
CA LEU A 297 -2.56 27.84 2.51
C LEU A 297 -2.24 27.94 1.01
N MET A 298 -3.18 28.45 0.22
CA MET A 298 -2.98 28.74 -1.20
C MET A 298 -1.89 29.81 -1.39
N ASP A 299 -1.97 30.93 -0.67
CA ASP A 299 -0.97 32.00 -0.73
C ASP A 299 0.43 31.48 -0.39
N PHE A 300 0.55 30.62 0.63
CA PHE A 300 1.79 29.95 0.95
C PHE A 300 2.29 29.09 -0.22
N SER A 301 1.42 28.26 -0.81
CA SER A 301 1.80 27.39 -1.92
C SER A 301 2.24 28.19 -3.17
N VAL A 302 1.60 29.33 -3.43
CA VAL A 302 1.97 30.27 -4.49
C VAL A 302 3.33 30.92 -4.20
N SER A 303 3.60 31.28 -2.94
CA SER A 303 4.92 31.82 -2.53
C SER A 303 6.06 30.82 -2.72
N GLN A 304 5.77 29.51 -2.69
CA GLN A 304 6.71 28.42 -2.99
C GLN A 304 6.83 28.13 -4.49
N GLY A 305 6.20 28.93 -5.36
CA GLY A 305 6.32 28.83 -6.81
C GLY A 305 5.17 28.10 -7.51
N SER A 306 4.08 27.78 -6.81
CA SER A 306 2.89 27.21 -7.45
C SER A 306 2.17 28.26 -8.31
N SER A 307 1.66 27.84 -9.47
CA SER A 307 0.82 28.70 -10.30
C SER A 307 -0.55 28.89 -9.66
N VAL A 308 -0.97 30.15 -9.47
CA VAL A 308 -2.28 30.51 -8.91
C VAL A 308 -3.43 29.85 -9.68
N ASN A 309 -3.39 29.91 -11.02
CA ASN A 309 -4.47 29.42 -11.88
C ASN A 309 -4.58 27.88 -11.94
N GLN A 310 -3.60 27.16 -11.39
CA GLN A 310 -3.56 25.71 -11.38
C GLN A 310 -3.63 25.13 -9.96
N TYR A 311 -3.68 25.99 -8.95
CA TYR A 311 -3.70 25.54 -7.57
C TYR A 311 -4.97 24.74 -7.30
N LYS A 312 -4.77 23.60 -6.63
CA LYS A 312 -5.81 22.80 -6.00
C LYS A 312 -5.34 22.47 -4.61
N THR A 313 -6.21 22.60 -3.63
CA THR A 313 -5.91 22.20 -2.25
C THR A 313 -5.46 20.74 -2.24
N PRO A 314 -4.21 20.45 -1.81
CA PRO A 314 -3.75 19.08 -1.70
C PRO A 314 -4.55 18.35 -0.62
N ARG A 315 -4.92 17.09 -0.87
CA ARG A 315 -5.70 16.29 0.09
C ARG A 315 -4.87 15.73 1.23
N CYS A 316 -3.54 15.72 1.10
CA CYS A 316 -2.61 15.43 2.16
C CYS A 316 -1.44 16.41 2.14
N ILE A 317 -1.07 16.95 3.30
CA ILE A 317 0.04 17.87 3.52
C ILE A 317 1.23 17.11 4.10
N GLN A 318 2.41 17.35 3.54
CA GLN A 318 3.68 16.84 4.07
C GLN A 318 4.64 17.94 4.55
N SER A 319 4.44 19.19 4.13
CA SER A 319 5.27 20.33 4.58
C SER A 319 4.93 20.70 6.02
N GLU A 320 5.94 20.74 6.87
CA GLU A 320 5.79 21.18 8.26
C GLU A 320 5.29 22.63 8.34
N GLU A 321 5.75 23.51 7.45
CA GLU A 321 5.33 24.91 7.40
C GLU A 321 3.84 25.03 7.05
N ALA A 322 3.37 24.26 6.07
CA ALA A 322 1.95 24.20 5.73
C ALA A 322 1.10 23.68 6.90
N ILE A 323 1.57 22.65 7.62
CA ILE A 323 0.90 22.14 8.84
C ILE A 323 0.85 23.23 9.91
N ARG A 324 1.95 23.97 10.15
CA ARG A 324 1.97 25.08 11.12
C ARG A 324 0.99 26.20 10.77
N ILE A 325 0.83 26.53 9.48
CA ILE A 325 -0.16 27.50 9.00
C ILE A 325 -1.58 27.04 9.35
N LEU A 326 -1.90 25.77 9.11
CA LEU A 326 -3.19 25.17 9.44
C LEU A 326 -3.42 25.15 10.96
N ASP A 327 -2.45 24.65 11.73
CA ASP A 327 -2.53 24.53 13.19
C ASP A 327 -2.72 25.87 13.90
N SER A 328 -2.05 26.93 13.44
CA SER A 328 -2.21 28.27 14.00
C SER A 328 -3.63 28.85 13.85
N ARG A 329 -4.46 28.25 12.99
CA ARG A 329 -5.83 28.68 12.69
C ARG A 329 -6.89 27.70 13.18
N VAL A 330 -6.51 26.68 13.95
CA VAL A 330 -7.44 25.73 14.55
C VAL A 330 -8.29 26.42 15.62
N VAL A 331 -9.60 26.21 15.56
CA VAL A 331 -10.59 26.70 16.53
C VAL A 331 -11.23 25.58 17.34
N GLY A 332 -11.12 24.33 16.90
CA GLY A 332 -11.62 23.16 17.64
C GLY A 332 -10.90 21.89 17.22
N ARG A 333 -10.70 20.98 18.19
CA ARG A 333 -10.08 19.66 18.00
C ARG A 333 -11.01 18.60 18.53
N PHE A 334 -11.32 17.61 17.71
CA PHE A 334 -12.28 16.56 18.02
C PHE A 334 -11.68 15.22 17.65
N PHE A 335 -11.88 14.23 18.50
CA PHE A 335 -11.36 12.88 18.29
C PHE A 335 -12.52 11.89 18.18
N SER A 336 -12.35 10.83 17.40
CA SER A 336 -13.30 9.73 17.42
C SER A 336 -13.34 9.08 18.82
N LYS A 337 -14.53 8.95 19.39
CA LYS A 337 -14.74 8.28 20.69
C LYS A 337 -14.99 6.79 20.59
N SER A 338 -15.27 6.27 19.39
CA SER A 338 -15.63 4.87 19.16
C SER A 338 -14.66 4.22 18.20
N THR A 339 -14.30 2.96 18.44
CA THR A 339 -13.54 2.21 17.45
C THR A 339 -14.45 1.76 16.30
N PRO A 340 -14.01 1.89 15.04
CA PRO A 340 -14.83 1.50 13.89
C PRO A 340 -15.09 -0.01 13.92
N LEU A 341 -16.23 -0.41 13.37
CA LEU A 341 -16.57 -1.83 13.20
C LEU A 341 -15.56 -2.47 12.24
N TRP A 342 -14.96 -3.57 12.68
CA TRP A 342 -14.08 -4.39 11.87
C TRP A 342 -14.33 -5.85 12.16
N GLU A 343 -14.43 -6.63 11.10
CA GLU A 343 -14.49 -8.08 11.15
C GLU A 343 -13.38 -8.64 10.24
N PRO A 344 -12.78 -9.79 10.60
CA PRO A 344 -11.84 -10.46 9.73
C PRO A 344 -12.48 -10.71 8.35
N PHE A 345 -11.73 -10.42 7.29
CA PHE A 345 -12.16 -10.76 5.94
C PHE A 345 -12.46 -12.27 5.87
N ARG A 346 -13.72 -12.61 5.58
CA ARG A 346 -14.18 -13.98 5.34
C ARG A 346 -14.69 -14.06 3.92
N MET A 347 -14.27 -15.08 3.20
CA MET A 347 -14.89 -15.42 1.92
C MET A 347 -16.21 -16.11 2.20
N GLU A 348 -17.28 -15.60 1.60
CA GLU A 348 -18.52 -16.36 1.47
C GLU A 348 -18.25 -17.49 0.47
N THR A 349 -17.83 -18.65 0.99
CA THR A 349 -17.75 -19.88 0.20
C THR A 349 -19.17 -20.24 -0.23
N LYS A 350 -19.42 -20.26 -1.54
CA LYS A 350 -20.68 -20.77 -2.12
C LYS A 350 -20.79 -22.28 -2.02
#